data_AF-A0AAU3Q0Y5-F1
#
_entry.id   AF-A0AAU3Q0Y5-F1
#
_cell.length_a   1.000
_cell.length_b   1.000
_cell.length_c   1.000
_cell.angle_alpha   90.00
_cell.angle_beta   90.00
_cell.angle_gamma   90.00
#
_symmetry.space_group_name_H-M   'P 1'
#
loop_
_entity.id
_entity.type
_entity.pdbx_description
1 polymer ?
#
loop_
_entity_poly.entity_id
_entity_poly.type
_entity_poly.pdbx_seq_one_letter_code
_entity_poly.pdbx_strand_id
1 'polypeptide(L)'
;MSARVVRPVMVMERVAHARAQAQTETYDRLADAFSAERRAQLDTMLVNDASVGTSRLRWLSTGPVEASATAERTEVDKLVFRRDFGADELDMSVSPRSDAVSLPRWAVG
;
A
#
# COMPACT_ATOMS: atom_id res chain seq x y z
N MET A 1 -37.73 -6.69 17.43
CA MET A 1 -36.44 -6.35 16.77
C MET A 1 -35.56 -7.60 16.80
N SER A 2 -35.18 -8.14 15.65
CA SER A 2 -34.37 -9.37 15.55
C SER A 2 -32.95 -9.01 15.12
N ALA A 3 -31.97 -9.27 15.99
CA ALA A 3 -30.55 -9.08 15.68
C ALA A 3 -30.07 -10.29 14.88
N ARG A 4 -29.70 -10.09 13.61
CA ARG A 4 -29.19 -11.15 12.73
C ARG A 4 -27.72 -11.41 13.11
N VAL A 5 -27.47 -12.49 13.85
CA VAL A 5 -26.11 -12.92 14.24
C VAL A 5 -25.36 -13.43 13.00
N VAL A 6 -24.46 -12.62 12.47
CA VAL A 6 -23.51 -13.06 11.44
C VAL A 6 -22.34 -13.76 12.12
N ARG A 7 -21.99 -14.97 11.66
CA ARG A 7 -20.87 -15.74 12.20
C ARG A 7 -19.54 -15.07 11.80
N PRO A 8 -18.53 -15.02 12.69
CA PRO A 8 -17.26 -14.31 12.43
C PRO A 8 -16.56 -14.74 11.14
N VAL A 9 -16.65 -16.03 10.78
CA VAL A 9 -16.07 -16.60 9.55
C VAL A 9 -16.64 -15.94 8.30
N MET A 10 -17.96 -15.73 8.25
CA MET A 10 -18.64 -15.05 7.13
C MET A 10 -18.23 -13.58 6.99
N VAL A 11 -17.84 -12.93 8.10
CA VAL A 11 -17.36 -11.53 8.07
C VAL A 11 -15.95 -11.49 7.50
N MET A 12 -15.06 -12.39 7.92
CA MET A 12 -13.69 -12.44 7.43
C MET A 12 -13.62 -12.76 5.92
N GLU A 13 -14.45 -13.69 5.44
CA GLU A 13 -14.56 -14.00 4.00
C GLU A 13 -15.00 -12.77 3.20
N ARG A 14 -15.99 -12.02 3.70
CA ARG A 14 -16.46 -10.79 3.05
C ARG A 14 -15.41 -9.69 3.05
N VAL A 15 -14.67 -9.51 4.15
CA VAL A 15 -13.58 -8.54 4.23
C VAL A 15 -12.45 -8.93 3.27
N ALA A 16 -12.10 -10.21 3.19
CA ALA A 16 -11.09 -10.71 2.25
C ALA A 16 -11.51 -10.44 0.80
N HIS A 17 -12.77 -10.75 0.45
CA HIS A 17 -13.31 -10.48 -0.88
C HIS A 17 -13.34 -8.98 -1.20
N ALA A 18 -13.82 -8.14 -0.28
CA ALA A 18 -13.84 -6.68 -0.46
C ALA A 18 -12.43 -6.10 -0.64
N ARG A 19 -11.44 -6.62 0.10
CA ARG A 19 -10.04 -6.22 -0.05
C ARG A 19 -9.49 -6.63 -1.41
N ALA A 20 -9.77 -7.85 -1.87
CA ALA A 20 -9.35 -8.31 -3.19
C ALA A 20 -9.95 -7.44 -4.30
N GLN A 21 -11.25 -7.14 -4.22
CA GLN A 21 -11.91 -6.26 -5.18
C GLN A 21 -11.30 -4.85 -5.18
N ALA A 22 -11.05 -4.26 -4.01
CA ALA A 22 -10.42 -2.95 -3.90
C ALA A 22 -9.01 -2.92 -4.49
N GLN A 23 -8.23 -4.01 -4.33
CA GLN A 23 -6.90 -4.13 -4.93
C GLN A 23 -6.97 -4.19 -6.45
N THR A 24 -7.87 -5.00 -7.01
CA THR A 24 -8.09 -5.08 -8.46
C THR A 24 -8.52 -3.72 -9.02
N GLU A 25 -9.51 -3.07 -8.41
CA GLU A 25 -9.99 -1.75 -8.85
C GLU A 25 -8.89 -0.68 -8.78
N THR A 26 -8.05 -0.71 -7.74
CA THR A 26 -6.91 0.20 -7.60
C THR A 26 -5.88 -0.05 -8.71
N TYR A 27 -5.59 -1.32 -8.99
CA TYR A 27 -4.69 -1.69 -10.08
C TYR A 27 -5.22 -1.20 -11.42
N ASP A 28 -6.48 -1.49 -11.75
CA ASP A 28 -7.08 -1.13 -13.03
C ASP A 28 -7.07 0.38 -13.27
N ARG A 29 -7.36 1.19 -12.23
CA ARG A 29 -7.30 2.66 -12.32
C ARG A 29 -5.89 3.20 -12.50
N LEU A 30 -4.89 2.55 -11.92
CA LEU A 30 -3.49 2.95 -12.03
C LEU A 30 -2.77 2.32 -13.22
N ALA A 31 -3.35 1.30 -13.86
CA ALA A 31 -2.69 0.52 -14.91
C ALA A 31 -2.20 1.41 -16.06
N ASP A 32 -3.04 2.37 -16.47
CA ASP A 32 -2.73 3.33 -17.54
C ASP A 32 -1.77 4.44 -17.08
N ALA A 33 -1.68 4.71 -15.77
CA ALA A 33 -0.73 5.65 -15.19
C ALA A 33 0.71 5.08 -15.12
N PHE A 34 0.88 3.76 -15.23
CA PHE A 34 2.18 3.11 -15.16
C PHE A 34 2.73 2.74 -16.55
N SER A 35 3.71 3.52 -17.02
CA SER A 35 4.53 3.15 -18.17
C SER A 35 5.28 1.82 -17.94
N ALA A 36 5.70 1.15 -19.02
CA ALA A 36 6.48 -0.09 -18.91
C ALA A 36 7.78 0.10 -18.13
N GLU A 37 8.44 1.25 -18.31
CA GLU A 37 9.63 1.64 -17.55
C GLU A 37 9.33 1.77 -16.05
N ARG A 38 8.23 2.43 -15.69
CA ARG A 38 7.82 2.59 -14.29
C ARG A 38 7.48 1.25 -13.65
N ARG A 39 6.86 0.32 -14.39
CA ARG A 39 6.61 -1.05 -13.91
C ARG A 39 7.92 -1.79 -13.63
N ALA A 40 8.87 -1.77 -14.56
CA ALA A 40 10.18 -2.38 -14.37
C ALA A 40 10.93 -1.77 -13.17
N GLN A 41 10.85 -0.46 -12.99
CA GLN A 41 11.41 0.24 -11.84
C GLN A 41 10.77 -0.22 -10.52
N LEU A 42 9.44 -0.36 -10.47
CA LEU A 42 8.71 -0.88 -9.30
C LEU A 42 9.08 -2.34 -9.01
N ASP A 43 9.28 -3.18 -10.02
CA ASP A 43 9.70 -4.57 -9.84
C ASP A 43 11.06 -4.66 -9.14
N THR A 44 11.97 -3.70 -9.36
CA THR A 44 13.25 -3.66 -8.62
C THR A 44 13.06 -3.50 -7.12
N MET A 45 11.94 -2.92 -6.66
CA MET A 45 11.66 -2.75 -5.23
C MET A 45 11.42 -4.07 -4.50
N LEU A 46 11.09 -5.13 -5.24
CA LEU A 46 10.79 -6.46 -4.71
C LEU A 46 12.05 -7.32 -4.55
N VAL A 47 13.13 -6.96 -5.22
CA VAL A 47 14.41 -7.67 -5.16
C VAL A 47 15.19 -7.25 -3.91
N ASN A 48 15.96 -8.20 -3.34
CA ASN A 48 16.83 -7.92 -2.22
C ASN A 48 17.94 -6.94 -2.61
N ASP A 49 18.09 -5.86 -1.85
CA ASP A 49 19.14 -4.85 -2.04
C ASP A 49 20.19 -4.99 -0.94
N ALA A 50 21.42 -5.31 -1.34
CA ALA A 50 22.53 -5.54 -0.44
C ALA A 50 22.89 -4.32 0.43
N SER A 51 22.60 -3.10 -0.03
CA SER A 51 22.90 -1.87 0.71
C SER A 51 21.99 -1.65 1.94
N VAL A 52 20.79 -2.25 1.94
CA VAL A 52 19.83 -2.16 3.06
C VAL A 52 19.53 -3.53 3.68
N GLY A 53 20.13 -4.61 3.16
CA GLY A 53 20.02 -5.98 3.68
C GLY A 53 18.64 -6.63 3.51
N THR A 54 17.75 -6.00 2.73
CA THR A 54 16.39 -6.47 2.47
C THR A 54 15.86 -5.85 1.17
N SER A 55 14.62 -6.16 0.76
CA SER A 55 14.03 -5.49 -0.39
C SER A 55 13.72 -4.02 -0.10
N ARG A 56 13.84 -3.14 -1.10
CA ARG A 56 13.54 -1.71 -0.92
C ARG A 56 12.10 -1.47 -0.47
N LEU A 57 11.15 -2.27 -0.97
CA LEU A 57 9.76 -2.21 -0.50
C LEU A 57 9.67 -2.49 1.01
N ARG A 58 10.28 -3.59 1.48
CA ARG A 58 10.25 -3.95 2.90
C ARG A 58 10.95 -2.90 3.77
N TRP A 59 12.09 -2.38 3.33
CA TRP A 59 12.82 -1.34 4.03
C TRP A 59 11.98 -0.06 4.17
N LEU A 60 11.35 0.42 3.09
CA LEU A 60 10.51 1.62 3.09
C LEU A 60 9.21 1.48 3.91
N SER A 61 8.67 0.26 4.03
CA SER A 61 7.45 -0.02 4.80
C SER A 61 7.71 -0.27 6.28
N THR A 62 8.96 -0.52 6.68
CA THR A 62 9.30 -0.81 8.07
C THR A 62 9.59 0.50 8.79
N GLY A 63 8.79 0.83 9.81
CA GLY A 63 9.05 2.00 10.66
C GLY A 63 10.18 1.76 11.67
N PRO A 64 10.72 2.83 12.29
CA PRO A 64 11.70 2.70 13.35
C PRO A 64 11.08 2.02 14.58
N VAL A 65 11.83 1.11 15.20
CA VAL A 65 11.39 0.39 16.41
C VAL A 65 11.87 1.06 17.71
N GLU A 66 12.76 2.04 17.58
CA GLU A 66 13.35 2.82 18.68
C GLU A 66 13.70 4.23 18.21
N ALA A 67 13.76 5.18 19.15
CA ALA A 67 14.24 6.53 18.90
C ALA A 67 15.76 6.58 19.12
N SER A 68 16.52 6.38 18.05
CA SER A 68 17.99 6.48 18.06
C SER A 68 18.49 7.27 16.85
N ALA A 69 19.66 7.88 16.96
CA ALA A 69 20.24 8.66 15.86
C ALA A 69 20.44 7.83 14.57
N THR A 70 20.69 6.53 14.71
CA THR A 70 20.79 5.60 13.58
C THR A 70 19.42 5.35 12.94
N ALA A 71 18.37 5.20 13.74
CA ALA A 71 17.00 5.07 13.24
C ALA A 71 16.57 6.35 12.51
N GLU A 72 16.85 7.53 13.08
CA GLU A 72 16.59 8.81 12.44
C GLU A 72 17.32 8.98 11.10
N ARG A 73 18.62 8.64 11.05
CA ARG A 73 19.39 8.66 9.80
C ARG A 73 18.76 7.73 8.75
N THR A 74 18.35 6.53 9.16
CA THR A 74 17.70 5.57 8.27
C THR A 74 16.41 6.12 7.68
N GLU A 75 15.60 6.83 8.48
CA GLU A 75 14.39 7.48 7.99
C GLU A 75 14.71 8.62 7.00
N VAL A 76 15.77 9.40 7.23
CA VAL A 76 16.24 10.40 6.26
C VAL A 76 16.67 9.75 4.95
N ASP A 77 17.40 8.63 5.00
CA ASP A 77 17.82 7.90 3.80
C ASP A 77 16.61 7.38 3.01
N LYS A 78 15.52 6.98 3.69
CA LYS A 78 14.25 6.62 3.03
C LYS A 78 13.61 7.80 2.31
N LEU A 79 13.67 9.00 2.89
CA LEU A 79 13.13 10.21 2.25
C LEU A 79 13.91 10.56 0.98
N VAL A 80 15.25 10.50 1.05
CA VAL A 80 16.11 10.70 -0.12
C VAL A 80 15.79 9.69 -1.20
N PHE A 81 15.76 8.40 -0.85
CA PHE A 81 15.41 7.34 -1.80
C PHE A 81 14.05 7.56 -2.47
N ARG A 82 13.00 7.93 -1.72
CA ARG A 82 11.66 8.17 -2.29
C ARG A 82 11.65 9.34 -3.29
N ARG A 83 12.41 10.38 -3.00
CA ARG A 83 12.55 11.53 -3.90
C ARG A 83 13.29 11.15 -5.17
N ASP A 84 14.41 10.44 -5.04
CA ASP A 84 15.20 9.98 -6.19
C ASP A 84 14.44 8.94 -7.03
N PHE A 85 13.55 8.17 -6.39
CA PHE A 85 12.64 7.24 -7.06
C PHE A 85 11.48 7.96 -7.79
N GLY A 86 11.34 9.27 -7.65
CA GLY A 86 10.23 10.04 -8.24
C GLY A 86 8.87 9.58 -7.70
N ALA A 87 8.78 9.33 -6.39
CA ALA A 87 7.52 8.93 -5.77
C ALA A 87 6.46 10.05 -5.82
N ASP A 88 6.89 11.30 -5.88
CA ASP A 88 6.07 12.50 -6.01
C ASP A 88 5.56 12.77 -7.43
N GLU A 89 6.13 12.11 -8.44
CA GLU A 89 5.73 12.25 -9.85
C GLU A 89 4.57 11.35 -10.24
N LEU A 90 4.23 10.35 -9.41
CA LEU A 90 3.11 9.46 -9.68
C LEU A 90 1.79 10.18 -9.39
N ASP A 91 0.96 10.34 -10.42
CA ASP A 91 -0.38 10.89 -10.26
C ASP A 91 -1.27 9.92 -9.46
N MET A 92 -1.37 10.17 -8.17
CA MET A 92 -2.23 9.41 -7.25
C MET A 92 -3.67 9.94 -7.20
N SER A 93 -4.03 10.97 -7.98
CA SER A 93 -5.39 11.55 -7.98
C SER A 93 -6.44 10.59 -8.55
N VAL A 94 -6.02 9.62 -9.38
CA VAL A 94 -6.87 8.59 -9.97
C VAL A 94 -7.14 7.40 -9.03
N SER A 95 -6.34 7.24 -7.97
CA SER A 95 -6.56 6.23 -6.94
C SER A 95 -7.70 6.68 -6.02
N PRO A 96 -8.60 5.77 -5.59
CA PRO A 96 -9.56 6.13 -4.55
C PRO A 96 -8.78 6.61 -3.32
N ARG A 97 -8.97 7.89 -2.97
CA ARG A 97 -8.44 8.45 -1.73
C ARG A 97 -9.04 7.64 -0.56
N SER A 98 -8.29 7.42 0.51
CA SER A 98 -8.69 6.53 1.60
C SER A 98 -10.03 6.89 2.28
N ASP A 99 -10.55 8.10 2.03
CA ASP A 99 -11.84 8.63 2.46
C ASP A 99 -13.02 8.27 1.51
N ALA A 100 -12.74 7.78 0.30
CA ALA A 100 -13.71 7.48 -0.74
C ALA A 100 -14.09 5.98 -0.84
N VAL A 101 -13.79 5.17 0.18
CA VAL A 101 -14.41 3.84 0.27
C VAL A 101 -15.89 4.06 0.51
N SER A 102 -16.70 3.92 -0.54
CA SER A 102 -18.13 3.67 -0.37
C SER A 102 -18.27 2.41 0.44
N LEU A 103 -18.52 2.58 1.74
CA LEU A 103 -18.78 1.48 2.64
C LEU A 103 -19.97 0.72 2.07
N PRO A 104 -19.81 -0.56 1.72
CA PRO A 104 -20.90 -1.33 1.17
C PRO A 104 -22.05 -1.33 2.17
N ARG A 105 -23.29 -1.34 1.68
CA ARG A 105 -24.54 -1.15 2.45
C ARG A 105 -24.66 -1.97 3.76
N TRP A 106 -23.85 -3.01 3.94
CA TRP A 106 -23.79 -3.84 5.13
C TRP A 106 -22.86 -3.32 6.24
N ALA A 107 -22.02 -2.33 5.98
CA ALA A 107 -21.08 -1.74 6.94
C ALA A 107 -21.66 -0.56 7.75
N VAL A 108 -22.90 -0.15 7.46
CA VAL A 108 -23.60 0.98 8.11
C VAL A 108 -24.86 0.50 8.85
N GLY A 109 -24.88 -0.73 9.35
CA GLY A 109 -26.05 -1.35 10.00
C GLY A 109 -25.73 -2.04 11.31
#